data_AF-A0A3A0A8F2-F1
#
_entry.id   AF-A0A3A0A8F2-F1
#
_cell.length_a   1.000
_cell.length_b   1.000
_cell.length_c   1.000
_cell.angle_alpha   90.00
_cell.angle_beta   90.00
_cell.angle_gamma   90.00
#
_symmetry.space_group_name_H-M   'P 1'
#
loop_
_entity.id
_entity.type
_entity.pdbx_description
1 polymer ?
#
loop_
_entity_poly.entity_id
_entity_poly.type
_entity_poly.pdbx_seq_one_letter_code
_entity_poly.pdbx_strand_id
1 'polypeptide(L)'
;MARQRSVLAILTDRPFLSTGYRPSDRIYHAGIAPLTEPVHLRSADGSVHLRLHVRIDFLVVTTPLHPREGEARDVAYSYTISDRDGRELVAWHWHPVGVSAETAPHVHLSGVAPLDLGRGLRALPLADLHVPSGQVTLAGIARFLIAEAGIQPQRRNWREVLAP
;
A
#
# COMPACT_ATOMS: atom_id res chain seq x y z
N MET A 1 13.98 4.31 -1.44
CA MET A 1 13.75 3.01 -0.76
C MET A 1 14.06 3.00 0.75
N ALA A 2 15.10 3.68 1.27
CA ALA A 2 15.43 3.65 2.71
C ALA A 2 14.27 4.12 3.61
N ARG A 3 13.51 5.14 3.18
CA ARG A 3 12.31 5.62 3.88
C ARG A 3 11.22 4.55 3.97
N GLN A 4 10.87 3.90 2.85
CA GLN A 4 9.86 2.82 2.82
C GLN A 4 10.25 1.67 3.75
N ARG A 5 11.53 1.30 3.79
CA ARG A 5 12.04 0.29 4.74
C ARG A 5 11.85 0.73 6.20
N SER A 6 12.14 1.98 6.51
CA SER A 6 11.97 2.52 7.88
C SER A 6 10.51 2.56 8.31
N VAL A 7 9.59 2.88 7.39
CA VAL A 7 8.14 2.85 7.61
C VAL A 7 7.67 1.41 7.88
N LEU A 8 8.05 0.45 7.04
CA LEU A 8 7.61 -0.94 7.21
C LEU A 8 8.18 -1.60 8.46
N ALA A 9 9.37 -1.20 8.90
CA ALA A 9 9.98 -1.67 10.14
C ALA A 9 9.20 -1.26 11.41
N ILE A 10 8.16 -0.44 11.28
CA ILE A 10 7.18 -0.16 12.33
C ILE A 10 6.12 -1.26 12.41
N LEU A 11 5.77 -1.89 11.30
CA LEU A 11 4.70 -2.88 11.21
C LEU A 11 5.24 -4.31 11.24
N THR A 12 6.45 -4.55 10.73
CA THR A 12 7.02 -5.88 10.58
C THR A 12 8.54 -5.88 10.58
N ASP A 13 9.12 -7.00 11.01
CA ASP A 13 10.55 -7.32 10.91
C ASP A 13 10.92 -7.97 9.57
N ARG A 14 9.92 -8.30 8.74
CA ARG A 14 10.16 -8.88 7.41
C ARG A 14 10.95 -7.91 6.53
N PRO A 15 11.95 -8.40 5.77
CA PRO A 15 12.75 -7.55 4.90
C PRO A 15 11.91 -6.82 3.85
N PHE A 16 12.26 -5.56 3.57
CA PHE A 16 11.77 -4.85 2.39
C PHE A 16 12.81 -4.94 1.27
N LEU A 17 12.44 -5.60 0.18
CA LEU A 17 13.31 -5.91 -0.95
C LEU A 17 12.92 -5.09 -2.17
N SER A 18 13.90 -4.81 -3.03
CA SER A 18 13.69 -4.27 -4.37
C SER A 18 14.39 -5.12 -5.42
N THR A 19 13.84 -5.14 -6.64
CA THR A 19 14.42 -5.90 -7.77
C THR A 19 15.56 -5.17 -8.48
N GLY A 20 15.82 -3.91 -8.12
CA GLY A 20 16.93 -3.12 -8.64
C GLY A 20 17.16 -1.82 -7.88
N TYR A 21 18.20 -1.11 -8.28
CA TYR A 21 18.67 0.11 -7.62
C TYR A 21 19.47 1.05 -8.54
N ARG A 22 19.74 0.67 -9.79
CA ARG A 22 20.58 1.45 -10.72
C ARG A 22 19.69 2.29 -11.65
N PRO A 23 20.13 3.50 -12.05
CA PRO A 23 19.39 4.27 -13.03
C PRO A 23 19.13 3.48 -14.32
N SER A 24 17.88 3.46 -14.76
CA SER A 24 17.40 2.75 -15.95
C SER A 24 15.98 3.20 -16.29
N ASP A 25 15.59 3.05 -17.54
CA ASP A 25 14.21 3.12 -18.04
C ASP A 25 13.34 1.92 -17.61
N ARG A 26 13.96 0.88 -17.05
CA ARG A 26 13.25 -0.29 -16.53
C ARG A 26 12.56 0.02 -15.22
N ILE A 27 11.29 -0.36 -15.13
CA ILE A 27 10.53 -0.38 -13.88
C ILE A 27 11.07 -1.48 -12.96
N TYR A 28 11.41 -1.08 -11.74
CA TYR A 28 11.72 -1.98 -10.63
C TYR A 28 10.51 -2.14 -9.71
N HIS A 29 10.54 -3.20 -8.93
CA HIS A 29 9.48 -3.52 -7.96
C HIS A 29 10.08 -3.60 -6.57
N ALA A 30 9.31 -3.18 -5.58
CA ALA A 30 9.65 -3.38 -4.18
C ALA A 30 8.43 -3.77 -3.35
N GLY A 31 8.68 -4.48 -2.26
CA GLY A 31 7.64 -5.04 -1.41
C GLY A 31 8.22 -5.75 -0.19
N ILE A 32 7.34 -6.26 0.66
CA ILE A 32 7.71 -7.06 1.83
C ILE A 32 8.10 -8.47 1.36
N ALA A 33 9.22 -9.01 1.83
CA ALA A 33 9.73 -10.32 1.42
C ALA A 33 9.03 -11.49 2.13
N PRO A 34 8.74 -12.61 1.44
CA PRO A 34 8.78 -12.74 -0.01
C PRO A 34 7.70 -11.86 -0.67
N LEU A 35 8.03 -11.26 -1.82
CA LEU A 35 7.20 -10.24 -2.50
C LEU A 35 5.77 -10.69 -2.84
N THR A 36 5.54 -12.00 -2.84
CA THR A 36 4.26 -12.64 -3.15
C THR A 36 3.38 -12.87 -1.92
N GLU A 37 3.90 -12.68 -0.71
CA GLU A 37 3.17 -13.00 0.52
C GLU A 37 2.86 -11.77 1.35
N PRO A 38 1.61 -11.58 1.80
CA PRO A 38 1.29 -10.51 2.72
C PRO A 38 1.91 -10.76 4.09
N VAL A 39 2.12 -9.69 4.84
CA VAL A 39 2.51 -9.75 6.25
C VAL A 39 1.28 -9.82 7.15
N HIS A 40 1.35 -10.59 8.23
CA HIS A 40 0.30 -10.64 9.24
C HIS A 40 0.50 -9.54 10.27
N LEU A 41 -0.55 -8.79 10.55
CA LEU A 41 -0.59 -7.68 11.50
C LEU A 41 -1.63 -7.99 12.57
N ARG A 42 -1.33 -7.63 13.83
CA ARG A 42 -2.23 -7.88 14.96
C ARG A 42 -2.33 -6.67 15.88
N SER A 43 -3.48 -6.50 16.51
CA SER A 43 -3.62 -5.62 17.68
C SER A 43 -2.94 -6.24 18.91
N ALA A 44 -2.67 -5.42 19.93
CA ALA A 44 -1.99 -5.85 21.16
C ALA A 44 -2.77 -6.92 21.94
N ASP A 45 -4.09 -6.81 21.94
CA ASP A 45 -5.04 -7.74 22.57
C ASP A 45 -5.40 -8.93 21.67
N GLY A 46 -4.91 -8.96 20.43
CA GLY A 46 -5.20 -10.01 19.44
C GLY A 46 -6.61 -9.99 18.86
N SER A 47 -7.44 -8.99 19.18
CA SER A 47 -8.82 -8.88 18.67
C SER A 47 -8.88 -8.59 17.16
N VAL A 48 -7.85 -7.95 16.61
CA VAL A 48 -7.73 -7.64 15.18
C VAL A 48 -6.60 -8.46 14.56
N HIS A 49 -6.90 -9.13 13.45
CA HIS A 49 -5.91 -9.83 12.64
C HIS A 49 -6.10 -9.46 11.17
N LEU A 50 -5.15 -8.69 10.65
CA LEU A 50 -5.12 -8.25 9.26
C LEU A 50 -3.93 -8.85 8.52
N ARG A 51 -4.01 -8.84 7.20
CA ARG A 51 -2.91 -9.13 6.28
C ARG A 51 -2.64 -7.89 5.45
N LEU A 52 -1.38 -7.50 5.31
CA LEU A 52 -0.96 -6.36 4.49
C LEU A 52 -0.06 -6.86 3.35
N HIS A 53 -0.45 -6.60 2.11
CA HIS A 53 0.41 -6.73 0.94
C HIS A 53 0.86 -5.35 0.48
N VAL A 54 2.13 -5.23 0.11
CA VAL A 54 2.73 -3.98 -0.35
C VAL A 54 3.53 -4.27 -1.60
N ARG A 55 3.16 -3.60 -2.68
CA ARG A 55 3.92 -3.52 -3.92
C ARG A 55 4.07 -2.07 -4.34
N ILE A 56 5.29 -1.68 -4.67
CA ILE A 56 5.62 -0.38 -5.23
C ILE A 56 6.43 -0.62 -6.49
N ASP A 57 5.98 -0.03 -7.59
CA ASP A 57 6.71 -0.02 -8.84
C ASP A 57 7.36 1.37 -8.97
N PHE A 58 8.66 1.38 -9.26
CA PHE A 58 9.45 2.62 -9.26
C PHE A 58 10.50 2.62 -10.37
N LEU A 59 10.85 3.83 -10.82
CA LEU A 59 12.02 4.07 -11.66
C LEU A 59 13.16 4.60 -10.80
N VAL A 60 14.40 4.29 -11.20
CA VAL A 60 15.57 4.99 -10.67
C VAL A 60 16.02 5.98 -11.74
N VAL A 61 15.90 7.26 -11.44
CA VAL A 61 16.28 8.35 -12.36
C VAL A 61 17.47 9.11 -11.77
N THR A 62 18.34 9.63 -12.62
CA THR A 62 19.36 10.60 -12.17
C THR A 62 18.78 12.00 -12.20
N THR A 63 19.27 12.86 -11.32
CA THR A 63 18.96 14.29 -11.38
C THR A 63 20.19 15.06 -11.85
N PRO A 64 20.04 16.23 -12.51
CA PRO A 64 21.18 17.06 -12.88
C PRO A 64 22.05 17.46 -11.68
N LEU A 65 21.44 17.59 -10.49
CA LEU A 65 22.12 17.93 -9.24
C LEU A 65 22.97 16.76 -8.70
N HIS A 66 22.54 15.51 -8.93
CA HIS A 66 23.22 14.32 -8.45
C HIS A 66 23.29 13.26 -9.58
N PRO A 67 24.12 13.46 -10.62
CA PRO A 67 24.13 12.59 -11.80
C PRO A 67 24.65 11.18 -11.51
N ARG A 68 25.30 10.99 -10.35
CA ARG A 68 25.80 9.68 -9.87
C ARG A 68 24.89 9.03 -8.84
N GLU A 69 23.87 9.74 -8.36
CA GLU A 69 22.94 9.24 -7.35
C GLU A 69 21.56 9.03 -7.99
N GLY A 70 21.12 7.78 -7.98
CA GLY A 70 19.78 7.44 -8.47
C GLY A 70 18.73 7.84 -7.43
N GLU A 71 17.73 8.62 -7.87
CA GLU A 71 16.52 8.89 -7.12
C GLU A 71 15.43 7.87 -7.52
N ALA A 72 14.86 7.19 -6.52
CA ALA A 72 13.72 6.31 -6.75
C ALA A 72 12.43 7.15 -6.84
N ARG A 73 11.71 7.02 -7.95
CA ARG A 73 10.40 7.65 -8.17
C ARG A 73 9.34 6.59 -8.31
N ASP A 74 8.37 6.61 -7.42
CA ASP A 74 7.21 5.72 -7.47
C ASP A 74 6.41 6.05 -8.74
N VAL A 75 6.13 5.03 -9.54
CA VAL A 75 5.33 5.12 -10.78
C VAL A 75 4.06 4.28 -10.72
N ALA A 76 3.97 3.38 -9.75
CA ALA A 76 2.76 2.62 -9.45
C ALA A 76 2.82 2.09 -8.01
N TYR A 77 1.69 1.76 -7.42
CA TYR A 77 1.64 1.01 -6.17
C TYR A 77 0.36 0.16 -6.06
N SER A 78 0.44 -0.86 -5.20
CA SER A 78 -0.69 -1.59 -4.68
C SER A 78 -0.46 -1.87 -3.20
N TYR A 79 -1.38 -1.36 -2.37
CA TYR A 79 -1.43 -1.62 -0.94
C TYR A 79 -2.76 -2.31 -0.63
N THR A 80 -2.71 -3.57 -0.23
CA THR A 80 -3.91 -4.37 0.02
C THR A 80 -3.98 -4.79 1.46
N ILE A 81 -5.10 -4.50 2.11
CA ILE A 81 -5.44 -5.00 3.45
C ILE A 81 -6.51 -6.08 3.29
N SER A 82 -6.25 -7.24 3.88
CA SER A 82 -7.16 -8.39 3.86
C SER A 82 -7.45 -8.88 5.28
N ASP A 83 -8.54 -9.63 5.43
CA ASP A 83 -8.84 -10.36 6.66
C ASP A 83 -7.85 -11.50 6.90
N ARG A 84 -8.03 -12.23 8.01
CA ARG A 84 -7.19 -13.38 8.38
C ARG A 84 -7.23 -14.51 7.33
N ASP A 85 -8.34 -14.65 6.61
CA ASP A 85 -8.57 -15.68 5.60
C ASP A 85 -8.04 -15.24 4.21
N GLY A 86 -7.59 -14.00 4.08
CA GLY A 86 -7.09 -13.43 2.83
C GLY A 86 -8.16 -12.80 1.94
N ARG A 87 -9.39 -12.59 2.44
CA ARG A 87 -10.39 -11.81 1.72
C ARG A 87 -10.02 -10.34 1.78
N GLU A 88 -9.93 -9.69 0.63
CA GLU A 88 -9.67 -8.25 0.57
C GLU A 88 -10.74 -7.46 1.32
N LEU A 89 -10.30 -6.46 2.08
CA LEU A 89 -11.17 -5.49 2.78
C LEU A 89 -11.05 -4.11 2.15
N VAL A 90 -9.83 -3.68 1.88
CA VAL A 90 -9.56 -2.39 1.23
C VAL A 90 -8.23 -2.46 0.49
N ALA A 91 -8.18 -1.87 -0.70
CA ALA A 91 -6.93 -1.78 -1.46
C ALA A 91 -6.77 -0.40 -2.11
N TRP A 92 -5.58 0.17 -2.02
CA TRP A 92 -5.21 1.40 -2.73
C TRP A 92 -4.30 1.07 -3.88
N HIS A 93 -4.75 1.42 -5.08
CA HIS A 93 -4.05 1.13 -6.31
C HIS A 93 -3.73 2.41 -7.07
N TRP A 94 -2.55 2.42 -7.67
CA TRP A 94 -2.21 3.36 -8.72
C TRP A 94 -1.37 2.62 -9.75
N HIS A 95 -1.89 2.51 -10.97
CA HIS A 95 -1.22 1.86 -12.10
C HIS A 95 -1.50 2.68 -13.37
N PRO A 96 -0.68 3.70 -13.66
CA PRO A 96 -0.91 4.60 -14.80
C PRO A 96 -0.72 3.91 -16.16
N VAL A 97 -0.14 2.71 -16.16
CA VAL A 97 0.00 1.83 -17.32
C VAL A 97 -0.53 0.45 -16.93
N GLY A 98 -1.14 -0.27 -17.87
CA GLY A 98 -1.64 -1.62 -17.63
C GLY A 98 -2.99 -1.89 -18.29
N VAL A 99 -3.70 -2.89 -17.76
CA VAL A 99 -4.97 -3.40 -18.33
C VAL A 99 -6.22 -2.74 -17.76
N SER A 100 -6.11 -1.96 -16.68
CA SER A 100 -7.25 -1.25 -16.12
C SER A 100 -7.52 0.03 -16.91
N ALA A 101 -8.81 0.35 -17.11
CA ALA A 101 -9.23 1.63 -17.66
C ALA A 101 -8.98 2.81 -16.69
N GLU A 102 -8.88 2.53 -15.39
CA GLU A 102 -8.59 3.55 -14.37
C GLU A 102 -7.07 3.69 -14.17
N THR A 103 -6.56 4.89 -14.42
CA THR A 103 -5.13 5.21 -14.38
C THR A 103 -4.77 6.17 -13.24
N ALA A 104 -5.77 6.84 -12.68
CA ALA A 104 -5.60 7.68 -11.50
C ALA A 104 -5.58 6.82 -10.22
N PRO A 105 -4.96 7.33 -9.15
CA PRO A 105 -5.01 6.68 -7.84
C PRO A 105 -6.44 6.49 -7.33
N HIS A 106 -6.78 5.26 -6.94
CA HIS A 106 -8.12 4.89 -6.50
C HIS A 106 -8.08 3.85 -5.38
N VAL A 107 -9.22 3.67 -4.71
CA VAL A 107 -9.43 2.71 -3.64
C VAL A 107 -10.56 1.73 -4.00
N HIS A 108 -10.33 0.46 -3.69
CA HIS A 108 -11.31 -0.62 -3.71
C HIS A 108 -11.82 -0.86 -2.28
N LEU A 109 -13.13 -0.98 -2.12
CA LEU A 109 -13.79 -1.25 -0.84
C LEU A 109 -14.47 -2.62 -0.89
N SER A 110 -13.67 -3.64 -0.60
CA SER A 110 -14.09 -5.04 -0.65
C SER A 110 -14.76 -5.45 0.66
N GLY A 111 -15.85 -6.22 0.58
CA GLY A 111 -16.59 -6.66 1.78
C GLY A 111 -17.60 -5.65 2.34
N VAL A 112 -17.79 -4.49 1.70
CA VAL A 112 -18.92 -3.60 1.98
C VAL A 112 -20.16 -4.09 1.24
N ALA A 113 -21.32 -4.08 1.91
CA ALA A 113 -22.58 -4.40 1.24
C ALA A 113 -22.87 -3.42 0.09
N PRO A 114 -23.48 -3.87 -1.02
CA PRO A 114 -23.93 -2.97 -2.07
C PRO A 114 -24.80 -1.85 -1.51
N LEU A 115 -24.60 -0.62 -1.98
CA LEU A 115 -25.36 0.53 -1.54
C LEU A 115 -26.80 0.42 -2.07
N ASP A 116 -27.76 0.39 -1.15
CA ASP A 116 -29.18 0.48 -1.50
C ASP A 116 -29.50 1.91 -1.95
N LEU A 117 -29.95 2.04 -3.20
CA LEU A 117 -30.31 3.31 -3.80
C LEU A 117 -31.82 3.61 -3.65
N GLY A 118 -32.58 2.69 -3.06
CA GLY A 118 -34.02 2.80 -2.85
C GLY A 118 -34.86 1.96 -3.81
N ARG A 119 -36.18 2.02 -3.60
CA ARG A 119 -37.15 1.13 -4.24
C ARG A 119 -37.08 1.20 -5.76
N GLY A 120 -36.93 0.04 -6.40
CA GLY A 120 -36.93 -0.12 -7.85
C GLY A 120 -35.57 0.16 -8.52
N LEU A 121 -34.55 0.56 -7.75
CA LEU A 121 -33.20 0.76 -8.26
C LEU A 121 -32.32 -0.45 -7.96
N ARG A 122 -31.37 -0.73 -8.86
CA ARG A 122 -30.34 -1.75 -8.64
C ARG A 122 -29.35 -1.24 -7.59
N ALA A 123 -29.08 -2.05 -6.58
CA ALA A 123 -28.05 -1.75 -5.60
C ALA A 123 -26.68 -1.57 -6.27
N LEU A 124 -25.90 -0.60 -5.79
CA LEU A 124 -24.61 -0.25 -6.37
C LEU A 124 -23.50 -1.05 -5.67
N PRO A 125 -22.85 -2.01 -6.35
CA PRO A 125 -21.77 -2.78 -5.75
C PRO A 125 -20.52 -1.90 -5.61
N LEU A 126 -20.26 -1.39 -4.40
CA LEU A 126 -19.10 -0.53 -4.14
C LEU A 126 -17.76 -1.21 -4.45
N ALA A 127 -17.69 -2.53 -4.32
CA ALA A 127 -16.50 -3.33 -4.66
C ALA A 127 -16.14 -3.29 -6.15
N ASP A 128 -17.08 -2.93 -7.03
CA ASP A 128 -16.84 -2.82 -8.48
C ASP A 128 -16.41 -1.40 -8.89
N LEU A 129 -16.37 -0.45 -7.94
CA LEU A 129 -16.06 0.95 -8.19
C LEU A 129 -14.60 1.27 -7.87
N HIS A 130 -13.95 2.01 -8.77
CA HIS A 130 -12.65 2.63 -8.54
C HIS A 130 -12.85 4.00 -7.90
N VAL A 131 -12.98 4.06 -6.58
CA VAL A 131 -13.24 5.33 -5.89
C VAL A 131 -11.98 6.21 -5.92
N PRO A 132 -12.02 7.46 -6.42
CA PRO A 132 -10.84 8.32 -6.46
C PRO A 132 -10.26 8.56 -5.06
N SER A 133 -8.94 8.44 -4.91
CA SER A 133 -8.28 8.56 -3.59
C SER A 133 -7.13 9.57 -3.54
N GLY A 134 -6.63 10.01 -4.70
CA GLY A 134 -5.35 10.73 -4.76
C GLY A 134 -4.17 9.83 -4.40
N GLN A 135 -2.95 10.37 -4.47
CA GLN A 135 -1.76 9.56 -4.15
C GLN A 135 -1.74 9.22 -2.66
N VAL A 136 -1.55 7.94 -2.36
CA VAL A 136 -1.43 7.42 -1.00
C VAL A 136 0.00 6.94 -0.76
N THR A 137 0.58 7.34 0.37
CA THR A 137 1.93 6.92 0.75
C THR A 137 1.88 5.71 1.66
N LEU A 138 2.93 4.89 1.63
CA LEU A 138 3.07 3.77 2.57
C LEU A 138 3.07 4.22 4.04
N ALA A 139 3.59 5.42 4.34
CA ALA A 139 3.52 6.01 5.67
C ALA A 139 2.07 6.34 6.09
N GLY A 140 1.25 6.78 5.13
CA GLY A 140 -0.19 6.97 5.33
C GLY A 140 -0.90 5.66 5.67
N ILE A 141 -0.62 4.58 4.93
CA ILE A 141 -1.17 3.24 5.21
C ILE A 141 -0.75 2.74 6.59
N ALA A 142 0.54 2.85 6.94
CA ALA A 142 1.04 2.44 8.25
C ALA A 142 0.38 3.23 9.39
N ARG A 143 0.18 4.54 9.22
CA ARG A 143 -0.52 5.37 10.20
C ARG A 143 -1.97 4.93 10.36
N PHE A 144 -2.69 4.70 9.26
CA PHE A 144 -4.06 4.21 9.28
C PHE A 144 -4.19 2.90 10.04
N LEU A 145 -3.33 1.91 9.73
CA LEU A 145 -3.33 0.61 10.40
C LEU A 145 -3.13 0.73 11.92
N ILE A 146 -2.22 1.60 12.35
CA ILE A 146 -1.90 1.77 13.78
C ILE A 146 -2.98 2.58 14.50
N ALA A 147 -3.35 3.74 13.96
CA ALA A 147 -4.20 4.70 14.64
C ALA A 147 -5.70 4.33 14.57
N GLU A 148 -6.14 3.81 13.43
CA GLU A 148 -7.57 3.55 13.17
C GLU A 148 -7.91 2.07 13.29
N ALA A 149 -7.04 1.17 12.80
CA ALA A 149 -7.28 -0.28 12.87
C ALA A 149 -6.70 -0.95 14.12
N GLY A 150 -6.05 -0.20 15.02
CA GLY A 150 -5.54 -0.70 16.29
C GLY A 150 -4.37 -1.69 16.18
N ILE A 151 -3.68 -1.73 15.03
CA ILE A 151 -2.50 -2.60 14.85
C ILE A 151 -1.38 -2.13 15.79
N GLN A 152 -0.80 -3.09 16.51
CA GLN A 152 0.30 -2.83 17.43
C GLN A 152 1.60 -2.54 16.65
N PRO A 153 2.19 -1.33 16.77
CA PRO A 153 3.48 -1.06 16.16
C PRO A 153 4.60 -1.81 16.89
N GLN A 154 5.60 -2.25 16.12
CA GLN A 154 6.84 -2.84 16.63
C GLN A 154 7.79 -1.81 17.25
N ARG A 155 7.62 -0.52 16.90
CA ARG A 155 8.47 0.57 17.39
C ARG A 155 7.65 1.62 18.15
N ARG A 156 8.15 2.03 19.32
CA ARG A 156 7.48 3.02 20.17
C ARG A 156 7.46 4.42 19.54
N ASN A 157 8.51 4.80 18.82
CA ASN A 157 8.64 6.11 18.19
C ASN A 157 8.01 6.19 16.78
N TRP A 158 7.01 5.36 16.50
CA TRP A 158 6.40 5.27 15.17
C TRP A 158 5.87 6.63 14.66
N ARG A 159 5.36 7.49 15.55
CA ARG A 159 4.84 8.81 15.17
C ARG A 159 5.90 9.70 14.54
N GLU A 160 7.12 9.66 15.05
CA GLU A 160 8.26 10.42 14.52
C GLU A 160 8.67 9.87 13.15
N VAL A 161 8.75 8.55 13.02
CA VAL A 161 9.16 7.88 11.77
C VAL A 161 8.11 8.09 10.67
N LEU A 162 6.82 8.16 11.02
CA LEU A 162 5.72 8.39 10.08
C LEU A 162 5.44 9.86 9.81
N ALA A 163 6.13 10.81 10.45
CA ALA A 163 5.92 12.23 10.20
C ALA A 163 6.04 12.57 8.69
N PRO A 164 5.28 13.59 8.20
CA PRO A 164 5.24 13.98 6.79
C PRO A 164 6.62 14.13 6.15
#